data_AF-A0A9E3BXF4-F1
#
_entry.id   AF-A0A9E3BXF4-F1
#
_cell.length_a   1.000
_cell.length_b   1.000
_cell.length_c   1.000
_cell.angle_alpha   90.00
_cell.angle_beta   90.00
_cell.angle_gamma   90.00
#
_symmetry.space_group_name_H-M   'P 1'
#
loop_
_entity.id
_entity.type
_entity.pdbx_description
1 polymer ?
#
loop_
_entity_poly.entity_id
_entity_poly.type
_entity_poly.pdbx_seq_one_letter_code
_entity_poly.pdbx_strand_id
1 'polypeptide(L)'
;MTTTTKTKSKPARTRGVKPHDPEARARRVASAVRDLERIGAAFTVADVAERAGVSRATIYRTPALRDLIGAKGDCARPVAPEVHERLATRHEAMKAKARDLRRRLTESEQGWEQMRARAVTAERRLQAAERQIALLAAQHAATGDVSLAHVAARLGPEALRQARRQIAAVLHPDLFAQDPAAAALATELLKSLNALTG
;
A
#
# COMPACT_ATOMS: atom_id res chain seq x y z
N MET A 1 62.14 48.47 4.34
CA MET A 1 61.25 48.30 3.17
C MET A 1 59.86 47.99 3.69
N THR A 2 58.98 48.99 3.72
CA THR A 2 57.60 48.89 4.24
C THR A 2 56.65 48.55 3.10
N THR A 3 56.10 47.33 3.11
CA THR A 3 55.10 46.88 2.14
C THR A 3 53.70 47.28 2.60
N THR A 4 53.20 48.40 2.06
CA THR A 4 51.83 48.86 2.22
C THR A 4 50.86 47.90 1.52
N THR A 5 50.11 47.11 2.27
CA THR A 5 49.05 46.25 1.75
C THR A 5 47.84 47.09 1.35
N LYS A 6 47.72 47.31 0.03
CA LYS A 6 46.62 48.01 -0.63
C LYS A 6 45.31 47.22 -0.42
N THR A 7 44.45 47.70 0.48
CA THR A 7 43.13 47.11 0.74
C THR A 7 42.28 47.22 -0.52
N LYS A 8 41.93 46.07 -1.14
CA LYS A 8 41.00 46.02 -2.28
C LYS A 8 39.63 46.54 -1.81
N SER A 9 39.26 47.74 -2.24
CA SER A 9 37.91 48.27 -2.04
C SER A 9 36.90 47.37 -2.75
N LYS A 10 35.94 46.84 -2.00
CA LYS A 10 34.78 46.13 -2.56
C LYS A 10 34.07 47.07 -3.55
N PRO A 11 33.68 46.61 -4.75
CA PRO A 11 32.89 47.43 -5.65
C PRO A 11 31.58 47.82 -4.95
N ALA A 12 31.26 49.11 -4.99
CA ALA A 12 29.99 49.62 -4.52
C ALA A 12 28.87 48.86 -5.25
N ARG A 13 27.99 48.22 -4.48
CA ARG A 13 26.82 47.51 -5.02
C ARG A 13 26.10 48.44 -5.99
N THR A 14 25.95 47.99 -7.24
CA THR A 14 25.12 48.64 -8.26
C THR A 14 23.77 48.95 -7.63
N ARG A 15 23.40 50.24 -7.57
CA ARG A 15 22.09 50.67 -7.06
C ARG A 15 21.03 50.06 -7.97
N GLY A 16 20.36 49.01 -7.49
CA GLY A 16 19.18 48.45 -8.12
C GLY A 16 18.11 49.53 -8.34
N VAL A 17 17.38 49.38 -9.44
CA VAL A 17 16.28 50.23 -9.91
C VAL A 17 15.45 50.80 -8.74
N LYS A 18 15.35 52.13 -8.66
CA LYS A 18 14.51 52.85 -7.68
C LYS A 18 13.04 52.79 -8.12
N PRO A 19 12.11 52.97 -7.17
CA PRO A 19 11.24 51.96 -6.60
C PRO A 19 10.00 51.64 -7.44
N HIS A 20 9.59 50.37 -7.43
CA HIS A 20 8.21 49.96 -7.66
C HIS A 20 7.27 50.86 -6.82
N ASP A 21 6.29 51.49 -7.48
CA ASP A 21 5.30 52.42 -6.92
C ASP A 21 5.02 52.16 -5.43
N PRO A 22 5.28 53.14 -4.53
CA PRO A 22 5.09 52.97 -3.09
C PRO A 22 3.66 52.55 -2.73
N GLU A 23 2.66 53.01 -3.48
CA GLU A 23 1.28 52.59 -3.27
C GLU A 23 1.05 51.15 -3.71
N ALA A 24 1.57 50.74 -4.87
CA ALA A 24 1.52 49.34 -5.31
C ALA A 24 2.17 48.40 -4.29
N ARG A 25 3.23 48.87 -3.63
CA ARG A 25 3.90 48.12 -2.55
C ARG A 25 3.02 48.01 -1.30
N ALA A 26 2.39 49.10 -0.88
CA ALA A 26 1.44 49.09 0.22
C ALA A 26 0.24 48.17 -0.07
N ARG A 27 -0.30 48.20 -1.30
CA ARG A 27 -1.37 47.29 -1.75
C ARG A 27 -0.95 45.81 -1.67
N ARG A 28 0.28 45.48 -2.10
CA ARG A 28 0.84 44.11 -2.03
C ARG A 28 1.02 43.64 -0.59
N VAL A 29 1.58 44.48 0.28
CA VAL A 29 1.74 44.17 1.71
C VAL A 29 0.38 43.98 2.38
N ALA A 30 -0.59 44.86 2.12
CA ALA A 30 -1.95 44.74 2.66
C ALA A 30 -2.69 43.48 2.14
N SER A 31 -2.46 43.07 0.90
CA SER A 31 -3.00 41.80 0.39
C SER A 31 -2.37 40.61 1.10
N ALA A 32 -1.04 40.58 1.24
CA ALA A 32 -0.33 39.51 1.91
C ALA A 32 -0.76 39.34 3.38
N VAL A 33 -0.95 40.46 4.09
CA VAL A 33 -1.49 40.43 5.47
C VAL A 33 -2.90 39.83 5.50
N ARG A 34 -3.81 40.24 4.60
CA ARG A 34 -5.17 39.68 4.54
C ARG A 34 -5.19 38.19 4.19
N ASP A 35 -4.32 37.74 3.30
CA ASP A 35 -4.23 36.33 2.93
C ASP A 35 -3.72 35.48 4.10
N LEU A 36 -2.71 35.98 4.83
CA LEU A 36 -2.20 35.32 6.03
C LEU A 36 -3.23 35.33 7.18
N GLU A 37 -3.99 36.43 7.32
CA GLU A 37 -5.13 36.49 8.25
C GLU A 37 -6.22 35.47 7.90
N ARG A 38 -6.50 35.24 6.61
CA ARG A 38 -7.48 34.24 6.16
C ARG A 38 -7.05 32.81 6.48
N ILE A 39 -5.75 32.52 6.42
CA ILE A 39 -5.19 31.21 6.79
C ILE A 39 -5.34 30.97 8.31
N GLY A 40 -5.39 32.04 9.11
CA GLY A 40 -5.64 31.96 10.55
C GLY A 40 -4.45 31.44 11.36
N ALA A 41 -3.27 31.29 10.75
CA ALA A 41 -2.02 30.96 11.42
C ALA A 41 -1.31 32.24 11.90
N ALA A 42 -0.48 32.13 12.94
CA ALA A 42 0.46 33.20 13.28
C ALA A 42 1.47 33.38 12.15
N PHE A 43 1.80 34.63 11.82
CA PHE A 43 2.70 34.94 10.71
C PHE A 43 3.64 36.07 11.10
N THR A 44 4.91 35.93 10.75
CA THR A 44 5.96 36.90 11.06
C THR A 44 6.07 37.97 9.97
N VAL A 45 6.84 39.03 10.25
CA VAL A 45 7.25 40.01 9.23
C VAL A 45 7.97 39.34 8.06
N ALA A 46 8.64 38.20 8.27
CA ALA A 46 9.30 37.46 7.20
C ALA A 46 8.28 36.82 6.24
N ASP A 47 7.22 36.23 6.77
CA ASP A 47 6.15 35.60 5.98
C ASP A 47 5.40 36.64 5.14
N VAL A 48 5.14 37.82 5.71
CA VAL A 48 4.55 38.96 4.98
C VAL A 48 5.50 39.45 3.88
N ALA A 49 6.80 39.56 4.18
CA ALA A 49 7.81 40.01 3.22
C ALA A 49 7.91 39.06 2.01
N GLU A 50 8.00 37.76 2.29
CA GLU A 50 8.04 36.71 1.27
C GLU A 50 6.78 36.74 0.40
N ARG A 51 5.60 36.73 1.03
CA ARG A 51 4.33 36.68 0.30
C ARG A 51 4.00 37.95 -0.47
N ALA A 52 4.41 39.12 0.03
CA ALA A 52 4.29 40.38 -0.67
C ALA A 52 5.35 40.56 -1.77
N GLY A 53 6.41 39.74 -1.79
CA GLY A 53 7.57 39.88 -2.67
C GLY A 53 8.37 41.17 -2.42
N VAL A 54 8.51 41.54 -1.15
CA VAL A 54 9.19 42.77 -0.70
C VAL A 54 10.24 42.40 0.34
N SER A 55 11.41 43.04 0.33
CA SER A 55 12.44 42.73 1.32
C SER A 55 12.03 43.16 2.74
N ARG A 56 12.43 42.39 3.76
CA ARG A 56 12.22 42.75 5.18
C ARG A 56 12.76 44.14 5.51
N ALA A 57 13.94 44.48 4.99
CA ALA A 57 14.55 45.80 5.18
C ALA A 57 13.68 46.95 4.65
N THR A 58 12.93 46.72 3.57
CA THR A 58 12.00 47.71 3.02
C THR A 58 10.83 47.96 3.97
N ILE A 59 10.28 46.91 4.57
CA ILE A 59 9.19 47.00 5.55
C ILE A 59 9.67 47.80 6.77
N TYR A 60 10.85 47.49 7.31
CA TYR A 60 11.39 48.25 8.44
C TYR A 60 11.73 49.70 8.09
N ARG A 61 12.19 50.00 6.87
CA ARG A 61 12.53 51.39 6.49
C ARG A 61 11.31 52.28 6.22
N THR A 62 10.13 51.70 6.04
CA THR A 62 8.92 52.44 5.67
C THR A 62 7.88 52.33 6.78
N PRO A 63 7.67 53.36 7.61
CA PRO A 63 6.75 53.31 8.75
C PRO A 63 5.34 52.83 8.37
N ALA A 64 4.78 53.37 7.28
CA ALA A 64 3.45 52.98 6.79
C ALA A 64 3.31 51.47 6.48
N LEU A 65 4.36 50.80 6.00
CA LEU A 65 4.32 49.34 5.76
C LEU A 65 4.41 48.55 7.06
N ARG A 66 5.13 49.09 8.05
CA ARG A 66 5.20 48.49 9.39
C ARG A 66 3.86 48.64 10.11
N ASP A 67 3.21 49.78 9.98
CA ASP A 67 1.90 50.05 10.58
C ASP A 67 0.80 49.15 9.99
N LEU A 68 0.88 48.84 8.68
CA LEU A 68 -0.01 47.86 8.02
C LEU A 68 0.12 46.45 8.59
N ILE A 69 1.31 46.06 9.07
CA ILE A 69 1.54 44.79 9.75
C ILE A 69 1.15 44.91 11.23
N GLY A 70 1.38 46.08 11.82
CA GLY A 70 1.01 46.43 13.19
C GLY A 70 1.57 45.44 14.24
N ALA A 71 0.90 45.38 15.39
CA ALA A 71 1.14 44.35 16.41
C ALA A 71 0.55 42.98 16.02
N LYS A 72 0.01 42.83 14.80
CA LYS A 72 -0.74 41.64 14.37
C LYS A 72 0.16 40.46 13.99
N GLY A 73 1.43 40.70 13.66
CA GLY A 73 2.38 39.66 13.27
C GLY A 73 3.07 38.94 14.44
N ASP A 74 3.15 39.57 15.62
CA ASP A 74 3.91 39.03 16.76
C ASP A 74 3.02 38.63 17.95
N CYS A 75 1.69 38.75 17.83
CA CYS A 75 0.81 38.28 18.89
C CYS A 75 0.53 36.77 18.75
N ALA A 76 0.90 36.00 19.77
CA ALA A 76 0.37 34.66 19.96
C ALA A 76 -1.16 34.77 20.03
N ARG A 77 -1.85 34.49 18.92
CA ARG A 77 -3.30 34.46 18.93
C ARG A 77 -3.73 33.33 19.86
N PRO A 78 -4.69 33.57 20.77
CA PRO A 78 -5.27 32.50 21.54
C PRO A 78 -5.88 31.50 20.54
N VAL A 79 -5.35 30.28 20.50
CA VAL A 79 -6.01 29.19 19.81
C VAL A 79 -7.31 28.96 20.56
N ALA A 80 -8.44 29.15 19.88
CA ALA A 80 -9.73 28.88 20.49
C ALA A 80 -9.71 27.43 21.03
N PRO A 81 -10.03 27.21 22.33
CA PRO A 81 -9.88 25.90 22.96
C PRO A 81 -10.65 24.81 22.19
N GLU A 82 -11.81 25.16 21.65
CA GLU A 82 -12.63 24.29 20.81
C GLU A 82 -11.90 23.80 19.54
N VAL A 83 -11.10 24.67 18.90
CA VAL A 83 -10.32 24.31 17.71
C VAL A 83 -9.19 23.36 18.10
N HIS A 84 -8.55 23.62 19.24
CA HIS A 84 -7.49 22.76 19.76
C HIS A 84 -8.04 21.37 20.13
N GLU A 85 -9.14 21.30 20.86
CA GLU A 85 -9.81 20.04 21.21
C GLU A 85 -10.21 19.26 19.96
N ARG A 86 -10.85 19.90 18.98
CA ARG A 86 -11.24 19.25 17.73
C ARG A 86 -10.04 18.67 16.98
N LEU A 87 -8.93 19.39 16.93
CA LEU A 87 -7.69 18.91 16.31
C LEU A 87 -7.07 17.75 17.10
N ALA A 88 -7.07 17.82 18.43
CA ALA A 88 -6.58 16.76 19.30
C ALA A 88 -7.41 15.47 19.13
N THR A 89 -8.74 15.57 19.14
CA THR A 89 -9.63 14.43 18.89
C THR A 89 -9.39 13.82 17.51
N ARG A 90 -9.25 14.65 16.47
CA ARG A 90 -8.96 14.17 15.12
C ARG A 90 -7.60 13.49 15.03
N HIS A 91 -6.59 14.01 15.71
CA HIS A 91 -5.26 13.41 15.77
C HIS A 91 -5.28 12.04 16.42
N GLU A 92 -5.97 11.90 17.56
CA GLU A 92 -6.11 10.63 18.24
C GLU A 92 -6.92 9.61 17.42
N ALA A 93 -7.98 10.06 16.73
CA ALA A 93 -8.72 9.22 15.79
C ALA A 93 -7.84 8.73 14.63
N MET A 94 -6.98 9.59 14.06
CA MET A 94 -6.03 9.20 13.02
C MET A 94 -4.99 8.21 13.54
N LYS A 95 -4.45 8.40 14.74
CA LYS A 95 -3.54 7.45 15.39
C LYS A 95 -4.20 6.10 15.63
N ALA A 96 -5.44 6.07 16.11
CA ALA A 96 -6.20 4.83 16.30
C ALA A 96 -6.37 4.09 14.97
N LYS A 97 -6.77 4.79 13.91
CA LYS A 97 -6.90 4.22 12.56
C LYS A 97 -5.57 3.69 12.02
N ALA A 98 -4.47 4.41 12.24
CA ALA A 98 -3.15 3.95 11.82
C ALA A 98 -2.72 2.67 12.55
N ARG A 99 -3.01 2.54 13.85
CA ARG A 99 -2.76 1.30 14.61
C ARG A 99 -3.60 0.14 14.10
N ASP A 100 -4.88 0.36 13.82
CA ASP A 100 -5.76 -0.67 13.26
C ASP A 100 -5.31 -1.15 11.89
N LEU A 101 -4.89 -0.24 11.01
CA LEU A 101 -4.37 -0.59 9.69
C LEU A 101 -3.09 -1.41 9.79
N ARG A 102 -2.19 -1.07 10.71
CA ARG A 102 -0.97 -1.86 10.96
C ARG A 102 -1.32 -3.27 11.45
N ARG A 103 -2.27 -3.39 12.38
CA ARG A 103 -2.73 -4.70 12.87
C ARG A 103 -3.28 -5.57 11.73
N ARG A 104 -4.18 -5.01 10.90
CA ARG A 104 -4.76 -5.72 9.74
C ARG A 104 -3.70 -6.13 8.72
N LEU A 105 -2.69 -5.30 8.49
CA LEU A 105 -1.56 -5.64 7.61
C LEU A 105 -0.84 -6.88 8.14
N THR A 106 -0.45 -6.88 9.42
CA THR A 106 0.23 -8.02 10.05
C THR A 106 -0.62 -9.30 10.03
N GLU A 107 -1.92 -9.21 10.33
CA GLU A 107 -2.84 -10.35 10.24
C GLU A 107 -2.90 -10.90 8.80
N SER A 108 -2.93 -10.02 7.80
CA SER A 108 -2.96 -10.43 6.39
C SER A 108 -1.65 -11.10 5.96
N GLU A 109 -0.50 -10.57 6.38
CA GLU A 109 0.82 -11.13 6.08
C GLU A 109 0.98 -12.54 6.68
N GLN A 110 0.56 -12.72 7.93
CA GLN A 110 0.53 -14.03 8.59
C GLN A 110 -0.41 -15.01 7.86
N GLY A 111 -1.58 -14.54 7.41
CA GLY A 111 -2.49 -15.34 6.60
C GLY A 111 -1.85 -15.81 5.28
N TRP A 112 -1.15 -14.93 4.58
CA TRP A 112 -0.41 -15.26 3.34
C TRP A 112 0.74 -16.23 3.57
N GLU A 113 1.45 -16.10 4.68
CA GLU A 113 2.52 -17.03 5.04
C GLU A 113 1.99 -18.43 5.36
N GLN A 114 0.89 -18.53 6.11
CA GLN A 114 0.21 -19.80 6.37
C GLN A 114 -0.31 -20.45 5.07
N MET A 115 -0.91 -19.67 4.17
CA MET A 115 -1.36 -20.18 2.87
C MET A 115 -0.18 -20.68 2.02
N ARG A 116 0.94 -19.95 1.99
CA ARG A 116 2.17 -20.41 1.31
C ARG A 116 2.70 -21.71 1.90
N ALA A 117 2.76 -21.84 3.21
CA ALA A 117 3.20 -23.08 3.86
C ALA A 117 2.28 -24.28 3.52
N ARG A 118 0.96 -24.05 3.47
CA ARG A 118 -0.01 -25.06 3.04
C ARG A 118 0.19 -25.45 1.58
N ALA A 119 0.42 -24.49 0.69
CA ALA A 119 0.67 -24.73 -0.73
C ALA A 119 1.93 -25.60 -0.94
N VAL A 120 3.06 -25.26 -0.30
CA VAL A 120 4.29 -26.07 -0.37
C VAL A 120 4.06 -27.50 0.14
N THR A 121 3.28 -27.65 1.21
CA THR A 121 2.94 -28.97 1.75
C THR A 121 2.07 -29.77 0.79
N ALA A 122 1.09 -29.13 0.15
CA ALA A 122 0.22 -29.75 -0.85
C ALA A 122 1.01 -30.18 -2.09
N GLU A 123 1.93 -29.34 -2.57
CA GLU A 123 2.80 -29.64 -3.70
C GLU A 123 3.69 -30.87 -3.43
N ARG A 124 4.29 -30.95 -2.23
CA ARG A 124 5.07 -32.13 -1.83
C ARG A 124 4.24 -33.41 -1.81
N ARG A 125 2.98 -33.32 -1.35
CA ARG A 125 2.04 -34.46 -1.36
C ARG A 125 1.69 -34.87 -2.79
N LEU A 126 1.48 -33.91 -3.68
CA LEU A 126 1.22 -34.16 -5.10
C LEU A 126 2.40 -34.88 -5.75
N GLN A 127 3.62 -34.37 -5.58
CA GLN A 127 4.84 -35.00 -6.12
C GLN A 127 5.05 -36.42 -5.57
N ALA A 128 4.76 -36.65 -4.29
CA ALA A 128 4.83 -37.99 -3.71
C ALA A 128 3.79 -38.93 -4.34
N ALA A 129 2.56 -38.46 -4.55
CA ALA A 129 1.51 -39.22 -5.21
C ALA A 129 1.88 -39.52 -6.67
N GLU A 130 2.40 -38.55 -7.43
CA GLU A 130 2.86 -38.74 -8.81
C GLU A 130 3.97 -39.81 -8.90
N ARG A 131 4.95 -39.78 -7.99
CA ARG A 131 6.00 -40.81 -7.92
C ARG A 131 5.42 -42.19 -7.62
N GLN A 132 4.46 -42.27 -6.70
CA GLN A 132 3.80 -43.53 -6.36
C GLN A 132 3.01 -44.07 -7.55
N ILE A 133 2.28 -43.21 -8.28
CA ILE A 133 1.57 -43.59 -9.51
C ILE A 133 2.56 -44.10 -10.57
N ALA A 134 3.67 -43.39 -10.79
CA ALA A 134 4.69 -43.83 -11.74
C ALA A 134 5.29 -45.19 -11.38
N LEU A 135 5.58 -45.44 -10.09
CA LEU A 135 6.05 -46.74 -9.61
C LEU A 135 5.00 -47.84 -9.84
N LEU A 136 3.73 -47.59 -9.51
CA LEU A 136 2.65 -48.55 -9.74
C LEU A 136 2.45 -48.83 -11.23
N ALA A 137 2.51 -47.80 -12.08
CA ALA A 137 2.41 -47.95 -13.53
C ALA A 137 3.57 -48.80 -14.09
N ALA A 138 4.81 -48.57 -13.62
CA ALA A 138 5.96 -49.37 -14.00
C ALA A 138 5.82 -50.84 -13.53
N GLN A 139 5.32 -51.06 -12.31
CA GLN A 139 5.04 -52.41 -11.81
C GLN A 139 3.97 -53.12 -12.63
N HIS A 140 2.90 -52.42 -13.04
CA HIS A 140 1.85 -52.97 -13.91
C HIS A 140 2.38 -53.29 -15.32
N ALA A 141 3.18 -52.39 -15.91
CA ALA A 141 3.82 -52.65 -17.20
C ALA A 141 4.75 -53.88 -17.15
N ALA A 142 5.45 -54.08 -16.04
CA ALA A 142 6.35 -55.23 -15.85
C ALA A 142 5.64 -56.55 -15.55
N THR A 143 4.46 -56.51 -14.91
CA THR A 143 3.68 -57.72 -14.58
C THR A 143 2.80 -58.21 -15.72
N GLY A 144 2.61 -57.40 -16.77
CA GLY A 144 1.79 -57.76 -17.93
C GLY A 144 0.31 -57.74 -17.60
N ASP A 145 -0.39 -56.78 -18.21
CA ASP A 145 -1.85 -56.62 -18.31
C ASP A 145 -2.67 -57.31 -17.20
N VAL A 146 -2.55 -56.81 -15.97
CA VAL A 146 -3.46 -57.22 -14.89
C VAL A 146 -4.82 -56.61 -15.19
N SER A 147 -5.68 -57.40 -15.83
CA SER A 147 -7.07 -57.03 -16.11
C SER A 147 -7.72 -56.39 -14.88
N LEU A 148 -8.42 -55.28 -15.09
CA LEU A 148 -9.24 -54.61 -14.06
C LEU A 148 -10.16 -55.58 -13.31
N ALA A 149 -10.62 -56.65 -13.97
CA ALA A 149 -11.40 -57.72 -13.35
C ALA A 149 -10.61 -58.53 -12.32
N HIS A 150 -9.33 -58.79 -12.57
CA HIS A 150 -8.44 -59.49 -11.65
C HIS A 150 -8.14 -58.63 -10.40
N VAL A 151 -7.94 -57.32 -10.58
CA VAL A 151 -7.76 -56.38 -9.46
C VAL A 151 -9.04 -56.25 -8.64
N ALA A 152 -10.20 -56.13 -9.30
CA ALA A 152 -11.51 -56.08 -8.65
C ALA A 152 -11.80 -57.33 -7.81
N ALA A 153 -11.48 -58.52 -8.32
CA ALA A 153 -11.62 -59.78 -7.60
C ALA A 153 -10.73 -59.86 -6.35
N ARG A 154 -9.53 -59.25 -6.37
CA ARG A 154 -8.58 -59.26 -5.25
C ARG A 154 -8.92 -58.26 -4.14
N LEU A 155 -9.50 -57.12 -4.50
CA LEU A 155 -9.84 -56.03 -3.56
C LEU A 155 -11.18 -56.27 -2.84
N GLY A 156 -12.08 -57.04 -3.45
CA GLY A 156 -13.39 -57.35 -2.88
C GLY A 156 -14.41 -56.20 -3.00
N PRO A 157 -15.69 -56.48 -2.71
CA PRO A 157 -16.80 -55.59 -3.04
C PRO A 157 -16.86 -54.29 -2.19
N GLU A 158 -16.24 -54.26 -1.01
CA GLU A 158 -16.18 -53.04 -0.19
C GLU A 158 -15.21 -52.00 -0.72
N ALA A 159 -14.02 -52.42 -1.11
CA ALA A 159 -13.01 -51.54 -1.70
C ALA A 159 -13.51 -50.94 -3.02
N LEU A 160 -14.23 -51.71 -3.85
CA LEU A 160 -14.87 -51.22 -5.08
C LEU A 160 -15.96 -50.17 -4.79
N ARG A 161 -16.80 -50.39 -3.77
CA ARG A 161 -17.79 -49.40 -3.33
C ARG A 161 -17.13 -48.11 -2.84
N GLN A 162 -16.02 -48.21 -2.12
CA GLN A 162 -15.28 -47.05 -1.64
C GLN A 162 -14.62 -46.27 -2.78
N ALA A 163 -13.97 -46.96 -3.73
CA ALA A 163 -13.40 -46.35 -4.93
C ALA A 163 -14.47 -45.62 -5.77
N ARG A 164 -15.65 -46.24 -5.94
CA ARG A 164 -16.78 -45.60 -6.63
C ARG A 164 -17.26 -44.32 -5.93
N ARG A 165 -17.35 -44.30 -4.59
CA ARG A 165 -17.72 -43.08 -3.85
C ARG A 165 -16.67 -41.97 -4.00
N GLN A 166 -15.38 -42.33 -4.00
CA GLN A 166 -14.30 -41.37 -4.17
C GLN A 166 -14.31 -40.76 -5.58
N ILE A 167 -14.48 -41.57 -6.62
CA ILE A 167 -14.56 -41.06 -8.01
C ILE A 167 -15.82 -40.22 -8.19
N ALA A 168 -16.96 -40.62 -7.63
CA ALA A 168 -18.19 -39.83 -7.67
C ALA A 168 -18.05 -38.47 -6.95
N ALA A 169 -17.24 -38.39 -5.89
CA ALA A 169 -16.94 -37.13 -5.21
C ALA A 169 -16.03 -36.19 -6.03
N VAL A 170 -15.15 -36.75 -6.87
CA VAL A 170 -14.32 -35.97 -7.82
C VAL A 170 -15.17 -35.46 -8.99
N LEU A 171 -16.20 -36.21 -9.38
CA LEU A 171 -17.19 -35.83 -10.39
C LEU A 171 -18.22 -34.79 -9.86
N HIS A 172 -17.86 -33.90 -8.94
CA HIS A 172 -18.75 -32.84 -8.47
C HIS A 172 -18.83 -31.70 -9.51
N PRO A 173 -20.03 -31.12 -9.78
CA PRO A 173 -20.25 -30.02 -10.75
C PRO A 173 -19.18 -28.92 -10.76
N ASP A 174 -18.73 -28.54 -9.57
CA ASP A 174 -17.78 -27.43 -9.37
C ASP A 174 -16.35 -27.74 -9.83
N LEU A 175 -15.94 -29.01 -9.84
CA LEU A 175 -14.60 -29.44 -10.30
C LEU A 175 -14.53 -29.54 -11.83
N PHE A 176 -15.65 -29.84 -12.49
CA PHE A 176 -15.72 -29.96 -13.96
C PHE A 176 -15.61 -28.64 -14.71
N ALA A 177 -15.98 -27.52 -14.08
CA ALA A 177 -15.80 -26.20 -14.66
C ALA A 177 -14.32 -25.85 -14.87
N GLN A 178 -13.41 -26.53 -14.16
CA GLN A 178 -11.98 -26.23 -14.15
C GLN A 178 -11.15 -27.17 -15.04
N ASP A 179 -11.56 -28.42 -15.23
CA ASP A 179 -10.85 -29.39 -16.09
C ASP A 179 -11.80 -30.41 -16.77
N PRO A 180 -12.18 -30.19 -18.04
CA PRO A 180 -13.05 -31.11 -18.78
C PRO A 180 -12.37 -32.44 -19.19
N ALA A 181 -11.03 -32.51 -19.21
CA ALA A 181 -10.32 -33.75 -19.56
C ALA A 181 -10.32 -34.72 -18.38
N ALA A 182 -10.08 -34.21 -17.16
CA ALA A 182 -10.23 -34.98 -15.93
C ALA A 182 -11.66 -35.53 -15.77
N ALA A 183 -12.66 -34.75 -16.18
CA ALA A 183 -14.06 -35.14 -16.19
C ALA A 183 -14.34 -36.40 -17.02
N ALA A 184 -13.83 -36.41 -18.25
CA ALA A 184 -14.04 -37.49 -19.19
C ALA A 184 -13.36 -38.78 -18.69
N LEU A 185 -12.13 -38.69 -18.20
CA LEU A 185 -11.40 -39.82 -17.65
C LEU A 185 -12.10 -40.43 -16.42
N ALA A 186 -12.53 -39.58 -15.48
CA ALA A 186 -13.24 -40.05 -14.29
C ALA A 186 -14.60 -40.70 -14.64
N THR A 187 -15.27 -40.21 -15.68
CA THR A 187 -16.51 -40.82 -16.20
C THR A 187 -16.26 -42.20 -16.80
N GLU A 188 -15.22 -42.37 -17.62
CA GLU A 188 -14.83 -43.67 -18.19
C GLU A 188 -14.40 -44.68 -17.13
N LEU A 189 -13.67 -44.24 -16.10
CA LEU A 189 -13.32 -45.07 -14.95
C LEU A 189 -14.56 -45.51 -14.16
N LEU A 190 -15.53 -44.61 -13.95
CA LEU A 190 -16.77 -44.94 -13.25
C LEU A 190 -17.61 -45.96 -14.05
N LYS A 191 -17.68 -45.83 -15.38
CA LYS A 191 -18.31 -46.82 -16.28
C LYS A 191 -17.65 -48.20 -16.13
N SER A 192 -16.32 -48.23 -16.18
CA SER A 192 -15.52 -49.44 -16.06
C SER A 192 -15.75 -50.14 -14.72
N LEU A 193 -15.82 -49.38 -13.61
CA LEU A 193 -16.11 -49.93 -12.29
C LEU A 193 -17.56 -50.43 -12.15
N ASN A 194 -18.53 -49.74 -12.75
CA ASN A 194 -19.92 -50.20 -12.74
C ASN A 194 -20.09 -51.51 -13.52
N ALA A 195 -19.35 -51.69 -14.63
CA ALA A 195 -19.34 -52.94 -15.39
C ALA A 195 -18.72 -54.14 -14.63
N LEU A 196 -17.93 -53.89 -13.59
CA LEU A 196 -17.30 -54.91 -12.75
C LEU A 196 -18.11 -55.23 -11.47
N THR A 197 -19.11 -54.41 -11.14
CA THR A 197 -19.91 -54.53 -9.92
C THR A 197 -21.39 -54.87 -10.17
N GLY A 198 -21.86 -54.76 -11.42
CA GLY A 198 -23.15 -55.27 -11.89
C GLY A 198 -23.01 -56.68 -12.45
#